data_AF-A0A800LXW4-F1
#
_entry.id   AF-A0A800LXW4-F1
#
_cell.length_a   1.000
_cell.length_b   1.000
_cell.length_c   1.000
_cell.angle_alpha   90.00
_cell.angle_beta   90.00
_cell.angle_gamma   90.00
#
_symmetry.space_group_name_H-M   'P 1'
#
loop_
_entity.id
_entity.type
_entity.pdbx_description
1 polymer ?
#
loop_
_entity_poly.entity_id
_entity_poly.type
_entity_poly.pdbx_seq_one_letter_code
_entity_poly.pdbx_strand_id
1 'polypeptide(L)'
;MQDLPVFKAIAQRIKNKDIENPGDFYKAVRTISEDTILFSTIADQEDTVRQYCSIYYYEHRHVRPAVNGLVLQDLGIPEGPIYSHILETILIKMINGEVKTEQEERRAALEIWKDREQQVGK
;
A
#
# COMPACT_ATOMS: atom_id res chain seq x y z
N MET A 1 -7.24 27.66 -11.56
CA MET A 1 -7.01 26.74 -10.42
C MET A 1 -5.87 25.86 -10.86
N GLN A 2 -4.66 26.06 -10.33
CA GLN A 2 -3.46 25.38 -10.84
C GLN A 2 -3.59 23.88 -10.59
N ASP A 3 -3.57 23.08 -11.66
CA ASP A 3 -3.31 21.65 -11.55
C ASP A 3 -2.02 21.49 -10.75
N LEU A 4 -2.10 21.03 -9.51
CA LEU A 4 -0.91 20.76 -8.71
C LEU A 4 -0.05 19.78 -9.54
N PRO A 5 1.24 20.06 -9.80
CA PRO A 5 2.09 19.25 -10.71
C PRO A 5 2.09 17.75 -10.40
N VAL A 6 1.86 17.41 -9.13
CA VAL A 6 1.73 16.05 -8.62
C VAL A 6 0.56 15.27 -9.25
N PHE A 7 -0.56 15.93 -9.57
CA PHE A 7 -1.76 15.26 -10.09
C PHE A 7 -1.62 14.87 -11.56
N LYS A 8 -1.06 15.75 -12.39
CA LYS A 8 -0.68 15.39 -13.76
C LYS A 8 0.30 14.22 -13.78
N ALA A 9 1.23 14.18 -12.83
CA ALA A 9 2.14 13.06 -12.68
C ALA A 9 1.43 11.76 -12.29
N ILE A 10 0.47 11.79 -11.35
CA ILE A 10 -0.32 10.59 -10.97
C ILE A 10 -1.20 10.11 -12.12
N ALA A 11 -1.97 11.01 -12.75
CA ALA A 11 -2.81 10.67 -13.90
C ALA A 11 -1.97 10.11 -15.06
N GLN A 12 -0.79 10.68 -15.32
CA GLN A 12 0.13 10.15 -16.32
C GLN A 12 0.66 8.77 -15.95
N ARG A 13 0.97 8.52 -14.67
CA ARG A 13 1.38 7.20 -14.17
C ARG A 13 0.27 6.15 -14.29
N ILE A 14 -0.99 6.52 -14.04
CA ILE A 14 -2.14 5.64 -14.31
C ILE A 14 -2.23 5.34 -15.82
N LYS A 15 -2.16 6.35 -16.68
CA LYS A 15 -2.19 6.18 -18.15
C LYS A 15 -1.05 5.32 -18.68
N ASN A 16 0.14 5.47 -18.09
CA ASN A 16 1.33 4.70 -18.42
C ASN A 16 1.33 3.28 -17.81
N LYS A 17 0.32 2.93 -17.00
CA LYS A 17 0.24 1.67 -16.25
C LYS A 17 1.34 1.49 -15.20
N ASP A 18 1.89 2.59 -14.66
CA ASP A 18 2.75 2.56 -13.48
C ASP A 18 1.92 2.46 -12.17
N ILE A 19 0.62 2.73 -12.25
CA ILE A 19 -0.37 2.57 -11.17
C ILE A 19 -1.55 1.82 -11.75
N GLU A 20 -1.66 0.53 -11.42
CA GLU A 20 -2.70 -0.35 -12.00
C GLU A 20 -3.69 -0.85 -10.95
N ASN A 21 -3.30 -0.83 -9.68
CA ASN A 21 -4.13 -1.29 -8.57
C ASN A 21 -4.10 -0.28 -7.38
N PRO A 22 -5.01 -0.45 -6.40
CA PRO A 22 -5.06 0.47 -5.28
C PRO A 22 -3.82 0.47 -4.38
N GLY A 23 -3.08 -0.63 -4.31
CA GLY A 23 -1.79 -0.73 -3.61
C GLY A 23 -0.71 0.16 -4.25
N ASP A 24 -0.63 0.17 -5.58
CA ASP A 24 0.28 1.06 -6.32
C ASP A 24 -0.08 2.53 -6.08
N PHE A 25 -1.38 2.83 -6.10
CA PHE A 25 -1.88 4.16 -5.80
C PHE A 25 -1.51 4.57 -4.37
N TYR A 26 -1.77 3.72 -3.38
CA TYR A 26 -1.40 3.95 -1.98
C TYR A 26 0.09 4.27 -1.82
N LYS A 27 0.97 3.47 -2.45
CA LYS A 27 2.43 3.72 -2.42
C LYS A 27 2.80 5.06 -3.04
N ALA A 28 2.15 5.43 -4.15
CA ALA A 28 2.44 6.65 -4.87
C ALA A 28 2.03 7.91 -4.10
N VAL A 29 0.98 7.83 -3.28
CA VAL A 29 0.39 9.02 -2.63
C VAL A 29 0.64 9.14 -1.14
N ARG A 30 1.11 8.09 -0.45
CA ARG A 30 1.31 8.11 1.02
C ARG A 30 2.29 9.17 1.54
N THR A 31 3.12 9.76 0.68
CA THR A 31 4.07 10.82 1.02
C THR A 31 3.51 12.23 0.75
N ILE A 32 2.32 12.32 0.17
CA ILE A 32 1.60 13.56 -0.12
C ILE A 32 0.71 13.89 1.10
N SER A 33 0.51 15.18 1.39
CA SER A 33 -0.34 15.60 2.50
C SER A 33 -1.81 15.21 2.29
N GLU A 34 -2.50 14.90 3.38
CA GLU A 34 -3.90 14.44 3.37
C GLU A 34 -4.85 15.46 2.74
N ASP A 35 -4.68 16.75 3.07
CA ASP A 35 -5.48 17.83 2.51
C ASP A 35 -5.37 17.87 0.98
N THR A 36 -4.16 17.64 0.44
CA THR A 36 -3.93 17.59 -1.00
C THR A 36 -4.71 16.45 -1.66
N ILE A 37 -4.77 15.28 -1.02
CA ILE A 37 -5.53 14.13 -1.52
C ILE A 37 -7.04 14.40 -1.42
N LEU A 38 -7.53 14.98 -0.32
CA LEU A 38 -8.95 15.30 -0.18
C LEU A 38 -9.41 16.35 -1.20
N PHE A 39 -8.66 17.45 -1.36
CA PHE A 39 -8.96 18.47 -2.37
C PHE A 39 -9.03 17.87 -3.78
N SER A 40 -8.24 16.83 -4.07
CA SER A 40 -8.25 16.16 -5.38
C SER A 40 -9.55 15.39 -5.68
N THR A 41 -10.22 14.83 -4.67
CA THR A 41 -11.53 14.16 -4.85
C THR A 41 -12.62 15.13 -5.34
N ILE A 42 -12.44 16.43 -5.07
CA ILE A 42 -13.41 17.49 -5.36
C ILE A 42 -13.06 18.22 -6.66
N ALA A 43 -11.76 18.44 -6.92
CA ALA A 43 -11.29 19.30 -8.01
C ALA A 43 -11.02 18.59 -9.34
N ASP A 44 -10.76 17.27 -9.33
CA ASP A 44 -10.40 16.54 -10.55
C ASP A 44 -11.62 16.25 -11.44
N GLN A 45 -11.42 16.32 -12.76
CA GLN A 45 -12.42 16.01 -13.79
C GLN A 45 -12.25 14.59 -14.33
N GLU A 46 -11.12 13.92 -14.07
CA GLU A 46 -10.88 12.53 -14.46
C GLU A 46 -11.45 11.57 -13.42
N ASP A 47 -12.53 10.87 -13.79
CA ASP A 47 -13.28 10.00 -12.88
C ASP A 47 -12.45 8.89 -12.25
N THR A 48 -11.46 8.36 -12.98
CA THR A 48 -10.54 7.32 -12.48
C THR A 48 -9.70 7.83 -11.31
N VAL A 49 -9.07 9.00 -11.43
CA VAL A 49 -8.24 9.58 -10.37
C VAL A 49 -9.11 9.89 -9.15
N ARG A 50 -10.29 10.48 -9.39
CA ARG A 50 -11.27 10.78 -8.35
C ARG A 50 -11.70 9.53 -7.57
N GLN A 51 -11.93 8.42 -8.27
CA GLN A 51 -12.28 7.14 -7.67
C GLN A 51 -11.14 6.60 -6.79
N TYR A 52 -9.90 6.57 -7.29
CA TYR A 52 -8.76 6.14 -6.50
C TYR A 52 -8.52 7.00 -5.25
N CYS A 53 -8.61 8.32 -5.37
CA CYS A 53 -8.49 9.24 -4.25
C CYS A 53 -9.59 9.01 -3.21
N SER A 54 -10.84 8.78 -3.66
CA SER A 54 -11.97 8.51 -2.78
C SER A 54 -11.79 7.22 -1.99
N ILE A 55 -11.45 6.12 -2.67
CA ILE A 55 -11.22 4.81 -2.03
C ILE A 55 -10.02 4.90 -1.06
N TYR A 56 -8.94 5.59 -1.44
CA TYR A 56 -7.81 5.82 -0.54
C TYR A 56 -8.24 6.54 0.75
N TYR A 57 -9.00 7.63 0.60
CA TYR A 57 -9.39 8.49 1.71
C TYR A 57 -10.40 7.82 2.65
N TYR A 58 -11.38 7.10 2.12
CA TYR A 58 -12.42 6.48 2.95
C TYR A 58 -12.05 5.09 3.46
N GLU A 59 -11.20 4.35 2.76
CA GLU A 59 -10.94 2.94 3.08
C GLU A 59 -9.45 2.69 3.36
N HIS A 60 -8.59 2.78 2.34
CA HIS A 60 -7.24 2.22 2.42
C HIS A 60 -6.34 2.86 3.48
N ARG A 61 -6.48 4.16 3.76
CA ARG A 61 -5.67 4.82 4.82
C ARG A 61 -5.97 4.31 6.23
N HIS A 62 -7.13 3.70 6.43
CA HIS A 62 -7.55 3.17 7.73
C HIS A 62 -7.19 1.70 7.91
N VAL A 63 -6.65 1.04 6.88
CA VAL A 63 -6.20 -0.34 6.95
C VAL A 63 -5.00 -0.44 7.90
N ARG A 64 -5.14 -1.31 8.90
CA ARG A 64 -4.12 -1.63 9.88
C ARG A 64 -4.00 -3.16 9.95
N PRO A 65 -2.85 -3.75 9.55
CA PRO A 65 -2.61 -5.17 9.74
C PRO A 65 -2.72 -5.54 11.22
N ALA A 66 -3.32 -6.70 11.50
CA ALA A 66 -3.29 -7.30 12.83
C ALA A 66 -1.88 -7.84 13.16
N VAL A 67 -1.15 -8.30 12.14
CA VAL A 67 0.27 -8.65 12.26
C VAL A 67 1.10 -7.39 12.54
N ASN A 68 1.84 -7.43 13.64
CA ASN A 68 2.79 -6.40 14.05
C ASN A 68 4.14 -7.04 14.41
N GLY A 69 5.11 -6.24 14.87
CA GLY A 69 6.45 -6.75 15.21
C GLY A 69 6.46 -7.86 16.27
N LEU A 70 5.54 -7.82 17.25
CA LEU A 70 5.42 -8.88 18.27
C LEU A 70 4.90 -10.17 17.63
N VAL A 71 3.91 -10.07 16.74
CA VAL A 71 3.41 -11.24 16.00
C VAL A 71 4.50 -11.85 15.13
N LEU A 72 5.34 -11.05 14.46
CA LEU A 72 6.46 -11.56 13.68
C LEU A 72 7.49 -12.28 14.54
N GLN A 73 7.77 -11.74 15.73
CA GLN A 73 8.65 -12.37 16.71
C GLN A 73 8.09 -13.71 17.19
N ASP A 74 6.79 -13.78 17.51
CA ASP A 74 6.11 -15.02 17.91
C ASP A 74 6.09 -16.07 16.79
N LEU A 75 6.11 -15.64 15.53
CA LEU A 75 6.25 -16.50 14.35
C LEU A 75 7.70 -17.00 14.13
N GLY A 76 8.66 -16.58 14.97
CA GLY A 76 10.06 -16.99 14.89
C GLY A 76 10.88 -16.25 13.85
N ILE A 77 10.38 -15.12 13.34
CA ILE A 77 11.10 -14.31 12.35
C ILE A 77 12.11 -13.43 13.10
N PRO A 78 13.40 -13.40 12.70
CA PRO A 78 14.40 -12.57 13.37
C PRO A 78 14.12 -11.08 13.15
N GLU A 79 14.30 -10.30 14.20
CA GLU A 79 14.15 -8.84 14.14
C GLU A 79 15.14 -8.19 13.17
N GLY A 80 14.71 -7.12 12.50
CA GLY A 80 15.55 -6.36 11.59
C GLY A 80 14.78 -5.72 10.43
N PRO A 81 15.48 -5.27 9.37
CA PRO A 81 14.87 -4.60 8.22
C PRO A 81 13.78 -5.42 7.51
N ILE A 82 13.81 -6.75 7.67
CA ILE A 82 12.81 -7.66 7.13
C ILE A 82 11.42 -7.42 7.71
N TYR A 83 11.30 -6.94 8.95
CA TYR A 83 10.00 -6.62 9.56
C TYR A 83 9.27 -5.54 8.77
N SER A 84 9.94 -4.42 8.51
CA SER A 84 9.34 -3.32 7.74
C SER A 84 8.90 -3.79 6.35
N HIS A 85 9.71 -4.63 5.71
CA HIS A 85 9.37 -5.21 4.40
C HIS A 85 8.13 -6.12 4.45
N ILE A 86 8.05 -7.00 5.45
CA ILE A 86 6.90 -7.89 5.64
C ILE A 86 5.63 -7.08 5.91
N LEU A 87 5.68 -6.16 6.88
CA LEU A 87 4.53 -5.35 7.28
C LEU A 87 4.03 -4.47 6.13
N GLU A 88 4.94 -3.86 5.37
CA GLU A 88 4.59 -3.07 4.19
C GLU A 88 3.98 -3.95 3.09
N THR A 89 4.52 -5.13 2.85
CA THR A 89 4.00 -6.05 1.83
C THR A 89 2.60 -6.55 2.21
N ILE A 90 2.39 -6.93 3.47
CA ILE A 90 1.08 -7.36 3.97
C ILE A 90 0.06 -6.22 3.84
N LEU A 91 0.41 -5.00 4.26
CA LEU A 91 -0.47 -3.83 4.12
C LEU A 91 -0.94 -3.64 2.67
N ILE A 92 -0.02 -3.77 1.70
CA ILE A 92 -0.34 -3.62 0.28
C ILE A 92 -1.22 -4.77 -0.22
N LYS A 93 -0.94 -6.00 0.20
CA LYS A 93 -1.80 -7.15 -0.10
C LYS A 93 -3.22 -6.98 0.47
N MET A 94 -3.35 -6.41 1.66
CA MET A 94 -4.66 -6.09 2.25
C MET A 94 -5.40 -5.02 1.45
N ILE A 95 -4.71 -3.95 1.05
CA ILE A 95 -5.27 -2.88 0.21
C ILE A 95 -5.73 -3.42 -1.16
N ASN A 96 -5.00 -4.39 -1.72
CA ASN A 96 -5.39 -5.05 -2.96
C ASN A 96 -6.50 -6.12 -2.76
N GLY A 97 -6.91 -6.38 -1.51
CA GLY A 97 -7.90 -7.41 -1.19
C GLY A 97 -7.37 -8.86 -1.33
N GLU A 98 -6.06 -9.05 -1.41
CA GLU A 98 -5.40 -10.36 -1.48
C GLU A 98 -5.32 -11.06 -0.11
N VAL A 99 -5.31 -10.27 0.97
CA VAL A 99 -5.26 -10.72 2.37
C VAL A 99 -6.38 -10.03 3.13
N LYS A 100 -7.24 -10.80 3.81
CA LYS A 100 -8.47 -10.28 4.45
C LYS A 100 -8.62 -10.69 5.91
N THR A 101 -7.84 -11.67 6.36
CA THR A 101 -7.94 -12.21 7.72
C THR A 101 -6.60 -12.22 8.42
N GLU A 102 -6.60 -12.15 9.76
CA GLU A 102 -5.38 -12.26 10.56
C GLU A 102 -4.60 -13.56 10.26
N GLN A 103 -5.31 -14.66 10.01
CA GLN A 103 -4.68 -15.94 9.67
C GLN A 103 -3.96 -15.88 8.32
N GLU A 104 -4.53 -15.20 7.32
CA GLU A 104 -3.87 -14.95 6.03
C GLU A 104 -2.68 -14.00 6.16
N GLU A 105 -2.77 -12.97 7.00
CA GLU A 105 -1.64 -12.08 7.28
C GLU A 105 -0.45 -12.84 7.87
N ARG A 106 -0.69 -13.70 8.87
CA ARG A 106 0.36 -14.55 9.49
C ARG A 106 0.98 -15.51 8.48
N ARG A 107 0.17 -16.10 7.59
CA ARG A 107 0.65 -16.96 6.51
C ARG A 107 1.53 -16.18 5.52
N ALA A 108 1.07 -15.01 5.10
CA ALA A 108 1.81 -14.13 4.20
C ALA A 108 3.15 -13.70 4.82
N ALA A 109 3.19 -13.40 6.12
CA ALA A 109 4.44 -13.06 6.82
C ALA A 109 5.50 -14.16 6.69
N LEU A 110 5.11 -15.42 6.90
CA LEU A 110 6.00 -16.57 6.79
C LEU A 110 6.46 -16.82 5.34
N GLU A 111 5.57 -16.65 4.37
CA GLU A 111 5.90 -16.79 2.94
C GLU A 111 6.92 -15.72 2.50
N ILE A 112 6.66 -14.44 2.81
CA ILE A 112 7.55 -13.33 2.47
C ILE A 112 8.93 -13.52 3.10
N TRP A 113 8.99 -13.96 4.37
CA TRP A 113 10.26 -14.23 5.03
C TRP A 113 11.03 -15.37 4.35
N LYS A 114 10.38 -16.50 4.06
CA LYS A 114 11.01 -17.64 3.37
C LYS A 114 11.56 -17.26 2.00
N ASP A 115 10.80 -16.48 1.24
CA ASP A 115 11.24 -16.02 -0.08
C ASP A 115 12.48 -15.13 0.02
N ARG A 116 12.55 -14.28 1.06
CA ARG A 116 13.71 -13.42 1.31
C ARG A 116 14.96 -14.23 1.67
N GLU A 117 14.83 -15.21 2.57
CA GLU A 117 15.95 -16.07 2.98
C GLU A 117 16.53 -16.85 1.79
N GLN A 118 15.68 -17.35 0.89
CA GLN A 118 16.10 -18.04 -0.33
C GLN A 118 16.83 -17.15 -1.34
N GLN A 119 16.59 -15.84 -1.31
CA GLN A 119 17.28 -14.86 -2.16
C GLN A 119 18.64 -14.43 -1.59
N VAL A 120 18.81 -14.43 -0.27
CA VAL A 120 20.07 -14.05 0.41
C VAL A 120 21.05 -15.23 0.50
N GLY A 121 20.55 -16.47 0.49
CA GLY A 121 21.38 -17.68 0.47
C GLY A 121 21.97 -18.07 -0.89
N LYS A 122 21.81 -17.25 -1.92
CA LYS A 122 22.42 -17.41 -3.26
C LYS A 122 23.49 -16.35 -3.49
#